data_AF-A0A7Y0SDP2-F1
#
_entry.id   AF-A0A7Y0SDP2-F1
#
_cell.length_a   1.000
_cell.length_b   1.000
_cell.length_c   1.000
_cell.angle_alpha   90.00
_cell.angle_beta   90.00
_cell.angle_gamma   90.00
#
_symmetry.space_group_name_H-M   'P 1'
#
loop_
_entity.id
_entity.type
_entity.pdbx_description
1 polymer ?
#
loop_
_entity_poly.entity_id
_entity_poly.type
_entity_poly.pdbx_seq_one_letter_code
_entity_poly.pdbx_strand_id
1 'polypeptide(L)'
;LLATLREREVARVGAEMAESKGLPFRAAADGESVSGKFTGTVQLSSGKFAVVEKSHEFTLVPWRPIIDRQLGREVMGVVQGGSVSWQLGRQRGI
;
A
#
# COMPACT_ATOMS: atom_id res chain seq x y z
N LEU A 1 -8.19 -11.87 16.20
CA LEU A 1 -8.86 -12.81 15.25
C LEU A 1 -9.13 -12.18 13.88
N LEU A 2 -9.81 -11.02 13.79
CA LEU A 2 -10.08 -10.37 12.49
C LEU A 2 -8.81 -9.83 11.77
N ALA A 3 -7.83 -9.29 12.52
CA ALA A 3 -6.57 -8.81 11.94
C ALA A 3 -5.86 -9.92 11.15
N THR A 4 -5.78 -11.11 11.72
CA THR A 4 -5.15 -12.29 11.11
C THR A 4 -5.86 -12.76 9.83
N LEU A 5 -7.17 -12.57 9.72
CA LEU A 5 -7.92 -12.89 8.49
C LEU A 5 -7.61 -11.89 7.37
N ARG A 6 -7.57 -10.59 7.69
CA ARG A 6 -7.16 -9.55 6.73
C ARG A 6 -5.73 -9.78 6.26
N GLU A 7 -4.81 -10.07 7.16
CA GLU A 7 -3.40 -10.34 6.82
C GLU A 7 -3.27 -11.52 5.85
N ARG A 8 -4.03 -12.60 6.07
CA ARG A 8 -4.07 -13.76 5.16
C ARG A 8 -4.66 -13.43 3.80
N GLU A 9 -5.74 -12.63 3.76
CA GLU A 9 -6.34 -12.19 2.49
C GLU A 9 -5.36 -11.33 1.69
N VAL A 10 -4.75 -10.35 2.34
CA VAL A 10 -3.76 -9.46 1.72
C VAL A 10 -2.54 -10.26 1.24
N ALA A 11 -2.05 -11.22 2.02
CA ALA A 11 -0.94 -12.07 1.62
C ALA A 11 -1.27 -12.93 0.39
N ARG A 12 -2.48 -13.50 0.34
CA ARG A 12 -2.94 -14.29 -0.80
C ARG A 12 -3.02 -13.45 -2.08
N VAL A 13 -3.73 -12.33 -2.03
CA VAL A 13 -3.91 -11.47 -3.21
C VAL A 13 -2.59 -10.81 -3.61
N GLY A 14 -1.74 -10.45 -2.64
CA GLY A 14 -0.39 -9.97 -2.90
C GLY A 14 0.44 -11.01 -3.69
N ALA A 15 0.40 -12.29 -3.30
CA ALA A 15 1.08 -13.34 -4.05
C ALA A 15 0.53 -13.51 -5.48
N GLU A 16 -0.79 -13.53 -5.66
CA GLU A 16 -1.41 -13.62 -6.99
C GLU A 16 -1.02 -12.42 -7.89
N MET A 17 -1.00 -11.21 -7.31
CA MET A 17 -0.56 -10.00 -8.00
C MET A 17 0.93 -10.05 -8.36
N ALA A 18 1.77 -10.67 -7.53
CA ALA A 18 3.20 -10.80 -7.80
C ALA A 18 3.47 -11.65 -9.04
N GLU A 19 2.73 -12.74 -9.22
CA GLU A 19 2.81 -13.58 -10.42
C GLU A 19 2.42 -12.80 -11.68
N SER A 20 1.33 -12.02 -11.62
CA SER A 20 0.88 -11.22 -12.76
C SER A 20 1.79 -10.03 -13.07
N LYS A 21 2.41 -9.41 -12.07
CA LYS A 21 3.27 -8.22 -12.24
C LYS A 21 4.72 -8.56 -12.53
N GLY A 22 5.17 -9.78 -12.22
CA GLY A 22 6.59 -10.13 -12.22
C GLY A 22 7.39 -9.35 -11.16
N LEU A 23 6.72 -8.84 -10.13
CA LEU A 23 7.30 -8.01 -9.06
C LEU A 23 6.97 -8.66 -7.72
N PRO A 24 7.94 -8.98 -6.86
CA PRO A 24 7.69 -9.60 -5.57
C PRO A 24 6.75 -8.79 -4.66
N PHE A 25 5.86 -9.49 -3.96
CA PHE A 25 5.01 -8.89 -2.92
C PHE A 25 5.69 -8.95 -1.54
N ARG A 26 5.67 -7.83 -0.82
CA ARG A 26 6.03 -7.75 0.61
C ARG A 26 4.86 -7.18 1.40
N ALA A 27 4.40 -7.92 2.40
CA ALA A 27 3.44 -7.43 3.37
C ALA A 27 4.08 -6.39 4.30
N ALA A 28 3.39 -5.27 4.53
CA ALA A 28 3.81 -4.29 5.52
C ALA A 28 3.22 -4.62 6.90
N ALA A 29 4.08 -4.58 7.91
CA ALA A 29 3.66 -4.73 9.30
C ALA A 29 3.14 -3.40 9.88
N ASP A 30 2.36 -3.48 10.95
CA ASP A 30 2.00 -2.30 11.73
C ASP A 30 3.27 -1.62 12.28
N GLY A 31 3.32 -0.29 12.22
CA GLY A 31 4.49 0.51 12.56
C GLY A 31 5.57 0.57 11.47
N GLU A 32 5.45 -0.19 10.38
CA GLU A 32 6.42 -0.14 9.29
C GLU A 32 6.22 1.11 8.41
N SER A 33 7.34 1.74 8.03
CA SER A 33 7.37 2.83 7.05
C SER A 33 7.27 2.27 5.63
N VAL A 34 6.26 2.73 4.90
CA VAL A 34 6.07 2.44 3.47
C VAL A 34 6.45 3.66 2.65
N SER A 35 7.18 3.44 1.57
CA SER A 35 7.50 4.45 0.57
C SER A 35 7.54 3.84 -0.82
N GLY A 36 7.25 4.63 -1.84
CA GLY A 36 7.32 4.18 -3.22
C GLY A 36 6.27 4.85 -4.09
N LYS A 37 6.17 4.40 -5.33
CA LYS A 37 5.22 4.94 -6.30
C LYS A 37 3.84 4.36 -6.02
N PHE A 38 2.84 5.21 -5.82
CA PHE A 38 1.45 4.76 -5.77
C PHE A 38 0.97 4.44 -7.19
N THR A 39 0.78 3.16 -7.52
CA THR A 39 0.50 2.72 -8.90
C THR A 39 -0.97 2.36 -9.15
N GLY A 40 -1.77 2.27 -8.10
CA GLY A 40 -3.20 2.00 -8.23
C GLY A 40 -3.78 1.41 -6.95
N THR A 41 -5.02 0.95 -7.03
CA THR A 41 -5.73 0.35 -5.90
C THR A 41 -6.28 -1.02 -6.25
N VAL A 42 -6.39 -1.89 -5.24
CA VAL A 42 -7.06 -3.18 -5.33
C VAL A 42 -8.22 -3.20 -4.33
N GLN A 43 -9.37 -3.74 -4.76
CA GLN A 43 -10.50 -3.96 -3.88
C GLN A 43 -10.41 -5.38 -3.31
N LEU A 44 -10.28 -5.48 -1.99
CA LEU A 44 -10.34 -6.71 -1.22
C LEU A 44 -11.68 -6.78 -0.46
N SER A 45 -12.03 -7.95 0.04
CA SER A 45 -13.21 -8.15 0.89
C SER A 45 -13.07 -7.36 2.19
N SER A 46 -11.83 -7.25 2.71
CA SER A 46 -11.52 -6.47 3.91
C SER A 46 -11.36 -4.96 3.69
N GLY A 47 -11.50 -4.46 2.46
CA GLY A 47 -11.48 -3.03 2.13
C GLY A 47 -10.66 -2.71 0.87
N LYS A 48 -10.50 -1.41 0.59
CA LYS A 48 -9.67 -0.91 -0.52
C LYS A 48 -8.22 -0.74 -0.06
N PHE A 49 -7.28 -1.21 -0.87
CA PHE A 49 -5.86 -1.13 -0.61
C PHE A 49 -5.13 -0.39 -1.72
N ALA A 50 -4.10 0.36 -1.35
CA ALA A 50 -3.20 1.03 -2.26
C ALA A 50 -2.03 0.10 -2.61
N VAL A 51 -1.67 0.08 -3.87
CA VAL A 51 -0.47 -0.59 -4.38
C VAL A 51 0.66 0.43 -4.38
N VAL A 52 1.68 0.18 -3.56
CA VAL A 52 2.89 1.01 -3.49
C VAL A 52 4.05 0.19 -4.01
N GLU A 53 4.61 0.60 -5.14
CA GLU A 53 5.71 -0.10 -5.81
C GLU A 53 7.05 0.58 -5.51
N LYS A 54 8.06 -0.24 -5.19
CA LYS A 54 9.48 0.11 -5.14
C LYS A 54 10.18 -0.58 -6.31
N SER A 55 11.49 -0.38 -6.44
CA SER A 55 12.28 -0.91 -7.56
C SER A 55 12.27 -2.44 -7.69
N HIS A 56 12.08 -3.18 -6.58
CA HIS A 56 12.21 -4.64 -6.56
C HIS A 56 11.07 -5.36 -5.83
N GLU A 57 10.07 -4.62 -5.36
CA GLU A 57 8.97 -5.16 -4.59
C GLU A 57 7.78 -4.21 -4.63
N PHE A 58 6.61 -4.72 -4.27
CA PHE A 58 5.45 -3.88 -3.98
C PHE A 58 4.77 -4.30 -2.70
N THR A 59 4.01 -3.37 -2.14
CA THR A 59 3.29 -3.53 -0.91
C THR A 59 1.84 -3.11 -1.10
N LEU A 60 0.94 -3.83 -0.43
CA LEU A 60 -0.47 -3.47 -0.30
C LEU A 60 -0.69 -2.87 1.09
N VAL A 61 -1.17 -1.63 1.13
CA VAL A 61 -1.47 -0.94 2.39
C VAL A 61 -2.89 -0.39 2.38
N PRO A 62 -3.56 -0.24 3.53
CA PRO A 62 -4.91 0.33 3.58
C PRO A 62 -4.98 1.67 2.85
N TRP A 63 -5.89 1.80 1.90
CA TRP A 63 -6.01 3.01 1.09
C TRP A 63 -6.63 4.16 1.89
N ARG A 64 -6.22 5.39 1.58
CA ARG A 64 -6.86 6.62 2.07
C ARG A 64 -7.09 7.60 0.93
N PRO A 65 -8.19 8.37 0.93
CA PRO A 65 -8.48 9.33 -0.15
C PRO A 65 -7.40 10.41 -0.34
N ILE A 66 -6.60 10.70 0.69
CA ILE A 66 -5.57 11.73 0.64
C ILE A 66 -4.50 11.46 -0.44
N ILE A 67 -4.31 10.20 -0.84
CA ILE A 67 -3.36 9.80 -1.89
C ILE A 67 -3.99 9.67 -3.29
N ASP A 68 -5.29 9.92 -3.48
CA ASP A 68 -5.92 9.80 -4.82
C ASP A 68 -5.20 10.63 -5.88
N ARG A 69 -4.81 11.86 -5.53
CA ARG A 69 -4.08 12.78 -6.43
C ARG A 69 -2.60 12.41 -6.63
N GLN A 70 -2.13 11.35 -6.00
CA GLN A 70 -0.73 10.90 -6.07
C GLN A 70 -0.57 9.68 -6.97
N LEU A 71 -1.58 9.30 -7.75
CA LEU A 71 -1.44 8.20 -8.70
C LEU A 71 -0.26 8.48 -9.64
N GLY A 72 0.66 7.53 -9.72
CA GLY A 72 1.90 7.63 -10.47
C GLY A 72 3.00 8.47 -9.81
N ARG A 73 2.80 8.97 -8.58
CA ARG A 73 3.79 9.76 -7.82
C ARG A 73 4.33 8.97 -6.63
N GLU A 74 5.48 9.42 -6.12
CA GLU A 74 6.02 8.90 -4.87
C GLU A 74 5.17 9.33 -3.67
N VAL A 75 4.88 8.36 -2.81
CA VAL A 75 4.20 8.54 -1.53
C VAL A 75 5.06 7.92 -0.43
N MET A 76 4.95 8.46 0.77
CA MET A 76 5.59 7.92 1.97
C MET A 76 4.61 7.98 3.13
N GLY A 77 4.65 7.01 4.03
CA GLY A 77 3.80 6.97 5.20
C GLY A 77 4.15 5.83 6.14
N VAL A 78 3.43 5.73 7.25
CA VAL A 78 3.60 4.68 8.27
C VAL A 78 2.28 3.94 8.43
N VAL A 79 2.32 2.60 8.41
CA VAL A 79 1.14 1.77 8.70
C VAL A 79 0.83 1.86 10.19
N GLN A 80 -0.41 2.21 10.55
CA GLN A 80 -0.83 2.42 11.94
C GLN A 80 -2.27 1.94 12.15
N GLY A 81 -2.47 0.96 13.03
CA GLY A 81 -3.78 0.50 13.49
C GLY A 81 -4.71 0.04 12.36
N GLY A 82 -4.17 -0.52 11.28
CA GLY A 82 -4.96 -0.91 10.10
C GLY A 82 -5.31 0.26 9.17
N SER A 83 -4.59 1.38 9.27
CA SER A 83 -4.63 2.52 8.36
C SER A 83 -3.19 2.93 7.97
N VAL A 84 -3.04 3.99 7.18
CA VAL A 84 -1.73 4.57 6.84
C VAL A 84 -1.70 6.06 7.12
N SER A 85 -0.71 6.52 7.85
CA SER A 85 -0.42 7.93 8.06
C SER A 85 0.51 8.42 6.95
N TRP A 86 -0.06 9.05 5.92
CA TRP A 86 0.69 9.54 4.76
C TRP A 86 1.39 10.87 5.03
N GLN A 87 2.67 10.94 4.66
CA GLN A 87 3.50 12.13 4.63
C GLN A 87 3.56 12.66 3.20
N LEU A 88 2.51 13.35 2.78
CA LEU A 88 2.48 14.01 1.50
C LEU A 88 3.24 15.32 1.62
N GLY A 89 4.41 15.40 0.99
CA GLY A 89 5.19 16.63 0.95
C GLY A 89 4.30 17.77 0.47
N ARG A 90 4.23 18.87 1.23
CA ARG A 90 3.76 20.15 0.68
C ARG A 90 4.57 20.37 -0.58
N GLN A 91 3.91 20.35 -1.73
CA GLN A 91 4.40 21.07 -2.90
C GLN A 91 4.55 22.51 -2.42
N ARG A 92 5.76 22.90 -2.02
CA ARG A 92 6.09 24.26 -1.65
C ARG A 92 5.70 25.09 -2.86
N GLY A 93 4.67 25.92 -2.70
CA GLY A 93 4.51 27.08 -3.58
C GLY A 93 5.79 27.88 -3.46
N ILE A 94 6.45 28.07 -4.58
CA ILE A 94 7.32 29.24 -4.78
C ILE A 94 6.45 30.49 -4.85
#